data_AF-A0A4T2C8Z2-F1
#
_entry.id   AF-A0A4T2C8Z2-F1
#
_cell.length_a   1.000
_cell.length_b   1.000
_cell.length_c   1.000
_cell.angle_alpha   90.00
_cell.angle_beta   90.00
_cell.angle_gamma   90.00
#
_symmetry.space_group_name_H-M   'P 1'
#
loop_
_entity.id
_entity.type
_entity.pdbx_description
1 polymer ?
#
loop_
_entity_poly.entity_id
_entity_poly.type
_entity_poly.pdbx_seq_one_letter_code
_entity_poly.pdbx_strand_id
1 'polypeptide(L)'
;MRERADVNEERIQMVDNIVVRSPGAPLPKPLAGLATVLMWAVGIVLWSIAHLIVDPRAGAFAVDTALVLVAVGFALLFVDYTRTAVRAMLFGLVGIALFALVDFADLTVFVYMLRIIVPLFALMMPVNRIANGFRIFA
;
A
#
# COMPACT_ATOMS: atom_id res chain seq x y z
N MET A 1 21.78 -3.90 -49.49
CA MET A 1 22.57 -4.12 -48.26
C MET A 1 22.13 -3.26 -47.09
N ARG A 2 21.68 -2.00 -47.28
CA ARG A 2 21.16 -1.12 -46.21
C ARG A 2 19.84 -1.61 -45.58
N GLU A 3 18.94 -2.14 -46.40
CA GLU A 3 17.62 -2.64 -45.98
C GLU A 3 17.67 -3.76 -44.92
N ARG A 4 18.75 -4.56 -44.87
CA ARG A 4 18.92 -5.59 -43.83
C ARG A 4 19.43 -5.03 -42.51
N ALA A 5 20.07 -3.85 -42.51
CA ALA A 5 20.57 -3.21 -41.31
C ALA A 5 19.42 -2.52 -40.55
N ASP A 6 18.54 -1.81 -41.27
CA ASP A 6 17.39 -1.11 -40.70
C ASP A 6 16.40 -2.08 -40.02
N VAL A 7 16.12 -3.21 -40.67
CA VAL A 7 15.24 -4.26 -40.10
C VAL A 7 15.86 -4.91 -38.84
N ASN A 8 17.17 -4.88 -38.69
CA ASN A 8 17.84 -5.45 -37.53
C ASN A 8 17.85 -4.46 -36.36
N GLU A 9 18.03 -3.16 -36.62
CA GLU A 9 17.93 -2.11 -35.61
C GLU A 9 16.51 -1.97 -35.05
N GLU A 10 15.47 -1.98 -35.90
CA GLU A 10 14.08 -1.95 -35.44
C GLU A 10 13.73 -3.15 -34.56
N ARG A 11 14.24 -4.34 -34.90
CA ARG A 11 14.01 -5.55 -34.13
C ARG A 11 14.68 -5.49 -32.76
N ILE A 12 15.88 -4.93 -32.68
CA ILE A 12 16.60 -4.71 -31.42
C ILE A 12 15.84 -3.70 -30.55
N GLN A 13 15.37 -2.58 -31.12
CA GLN A 13 14.57 -1.60 -30.38
C GLN A 13 13.21 -2.14 -29.90
N MET A 14 12.54 -2.99 -30.69
CA MET A 14 11.30 -3.65 -30.24
C MET A 14 11.55 -4.60 -29.08
N VAL A 15 12.62 -5.38 -29.10
CA VAL A 15 12.96 -6.32 -28.02
C VAL A 15 13.26 -5.57 -26.72
N ASP A 16 13.97 -4.44 -26.79
CA ASP A 16 14.29 -3.61 -25.62
C ASP A 16 13.07 -2.92 -24.99
N ASN A 17 12.03 -2.60 -25.78
CA ASN A 17 10.77 -2.04 -25.27
C ASN A 17 9.83 -3.08 -24.66
N ILE A 18 10.05 -4.37 -24.92
CA ILE A 18 9.28 -5.49 -24.33
C ILE A 18 9.90 -5.93 -22.99
N VAL A 19 11.13 -5.48 -22.67
CA VAL A 19 11.70 -5.66 -21.34
C VAL A 19 10.83 -4.87 -20.35
N VAL A 20 9.94 -5.59 -19.67
CA VAL A 20 9.14 -5.13 -18.55
C VAL A 20 10.10 -4.42 -17.59
N ARG A 21 10.12 -3.08 -17.63
CA ARG A 21 10.96 -2.29 -16.74
C ARG A 21 10.52 -2.60 -15.33
N SER A 22 11.30 -3.43 -14.64
CA SER A 22 11.07 -3.78 -13.25
C SER A 22 11.03 -2.46 -12.46
N PRO A 23 9.93 -2.13 -11.76
CA PRO A 23 9.68 -0.79 -11.22
C PRO A 23 10.64 -0.36 -10.09
N GLY A 24 11.61 -1.20 -9.72
CA GLY A 24 12.71 -0.91 -8.81
C GLY A 24 13.35 -2.20 -8.25
N ALA A 25 14.16 -2.04 -7.20
CA ALA A 25 14.73 -3.17 -6.47
C ALA A 25 13.62 -4.05 -5.84
N PRO A 26 13.78 -5.39 -5.87
CA PRO A 26 12.83 -6.30 -5.25
C PRO A 26 12.80 -6.10 -3.73
N LEU A 27 11.62 -6.22 -3.14
CA LEU A 27 11.45 -6.15 -1.69
C LEU A 27 11.80 -7.51 -1.06
N PRO A 28 12.73 -7.57 -0.09
CA PRO A 28 13.00 -8.82 0.62
C PRO A 28 11.75 -9.29 1.38
N LYS A 29 11.27 -10.50 1.08
CA LYS A 29 10.07 -11.09 1.71
C LYS A 29 10.11 -11.10 3.25
N PRO A 30 11.25 -11.42 3.91
CA PRO A 30 11.31 -11.36 5.37
C PRO A 30 11.08 -9.95 5.92
N LEU A 31 11.54 -8.92 5.20
CA LEU A 31 11.36 -7.52 5.60
C LEU A 31 9.89 -7.10 5.49
N ALA A 32 9.21 -7.52 4.43
CA ALA A 32 7.76 -7.30 4.27
C ALA A 32 6.96 -7.96 5.40
N GLY A 33 7.29 -9.21 5.73
CA GLY A 33 6.67 -9.93 6.85
C GLY A 33 6.92 -9.25 8.20
N LEU A 34 8.17 -8.87 8.49
CA LEU A 34 8.51 -8.16 9.73
C LEU A 34 7.77 -6.82 9.84
N ALA A 35 7.76 -6.01 8.77
CA ALA A 35 7.04 -4.74 8.74
C ALA A 35 5.54 -4.93 8.98
N THR A 36 4.96 -5.99 8.40
CA THR A 36 3.55 -6.35 8.62
C THR A 36 3.27 -6.65 10.09
N VAL A 37 4.06 -7.54 10.69
CA VAL A 37 3.90 -7.93 12.10
C VAL A 37 4.05 -6.73 13.03
N LEU A 38 5.04 -5.86 12.77
CA LEU A 38 5.25 -4.64 13.56
C LEU A 38 4.06 -3.68 13.48
N MET A 39 3.56 -3.41 12.27
CA MET A 39 2.40 -2.52 12.09
C MET A 39 1.14 -3.07 12.76
N TRP A 40 0.93 -4.38 12.68
CA TRP A 40 -0.16 -5.06 13.35
C TRP A 40 -0.02 -5.02 14.86
N ALA A 41 1.17 -5.28 15.40
CA ALA A 41 1.43 -5.21 16.83
C ALA A 41 1.13 -3.81 17.39
N VAL A 42 1.61 -2.76 16.70
CA VAL A 42 1.32 -1.37 17.09
C VAL A 42 -0.17 -1.08 16.98
N GLY A 43 -0.83 -1.53 15.91
CA GLY A 43 -2.28 -1.35 15.74
C GLY A 43 -3.09 -2.01 16.85
N ILE A 44 -2.76 -3.25 17.22
CA ILE A 44 -3.41 -3.96 18.33
C ILE A 44 -3.21 -3.19 19.63
N VAL A 45 -1.99 -2.73 19.92
CA VAL A 45 -1.71 -1.94 21.13
C VAL A 45 -2.55 -0.67 21.16
N LEU A 46 -2.58 0.11 20.07
CA LEU A 46 -3.37 1.33 19.96
C LEU A 46 -4.86 1.07 20.17
N TRP A 47 -5.41 0.04 19.53
CA TRP A 47 -6.79 -0.37 19.73
C TRP A 47 -7.08 -0.76 21.18
N SER A 48 -6.19 -1.53 21.81
CA SER A 48 -6.34 -2.00 23.18
C SER A 48 -6.31 -0.86 24.20
N ILE A 49 -5.48 0.17 24.00
CA ILE A 49 -5.37 1.29 24.96
C ILE A 49 -6.34 2.44 24.67
N ALA A 50 -7.01 2.48 23.51
CA ALA A 50 -7.84 3.61 23.11
C ALA A 50 -8.95 3.95 24.12
N HIS A 51 -9.54 2.94 24.75
CA HIS A 51 -10.59 3.13 25.77
C HIS A 51 -10.09 3.78 27.08
N LEU A 52 -8.76 3.82 27.30
CA LEU A 52 -8.14 4.46 28.46
C LEU A 52 -7.90 5.97 28.24
N ILE A 53 -8.10 6.46 27.01
CA ILE A 53 -7.86 7.86 26.65
C ILE A 53 -9.05 8.71 27.09
N VAL A 54 -8.79 9.73 27.91
CA VAL A 54 -9.83 10.60 28.49
C VAL A 54 -10.51 11.47 27.43
N ASP A 55 -9.75 11.97 26.46
CA ASP A 55 -10.30 12.73 25.33
C ASP A 55 -10.90 11.76 24.29
N PRO A 56 -12.22 11.80 24.05
CA PRO A 56 -12.88 10.90 23.10
C PRO A 56 -12.34 11.04 21.67
N ARG A 57 -11.88 12.24 21.26
CA ARG A 57 -11.37 12.49 19.91
C ARG A 57 -10.01 11.84 19.71
N ALA A 58 -9.13 11.98 20.70
CA ALA A 58 -7.85 11.29 20.71
C ALA A 58 -8.01 9.76 20.78
N GLY A 59 -9.03 9.27 21.50
CA GLY A 59 -9.42 7.86 21.53
C GLY A 59 -9.83 7.33 20.16
N ALA A 60 -10.71 8.06 19.46
CA ALA A 60 -11.13 7.73 18.09
C ALA A 60 -9.94 7.74 17.11
N PHE A 61 -9.11 8.77 17.17
CA PHE A 61 -7.92 8.90 16.34
C PHE A 61 -6.92 7.74 16.55
N ALA A 62 -6.76 7.26 17.79
CA ALA A 62 -5.91 6.09 18.08
C ALA A 62 -6.45 4.82 17.40
N VAL A 63 -7.76 4.62 17.42
CA VAL A 63 -8.44 3.51 16.73
C VAL A 63 -8.27 3.60 15.22
N ASP A 64 -8.42 4.79 14.66
CA ASP A 64 -8.30 4.99 13.21
C ASP A 64 -6.85 4.87 12.73
N THR A 65 -5.89 5.30 13.54
CA THR A 65 -4.46 5.04 13.32
C THR A 65 -4.18 3.54 13.31
N ALA A 66 -4.74 2.78 14.26
CA ALA A 66 -4.61 1.32 14.29
C ALA A 66 -5.14 0.67 13.00
N LEU A 67 -6.32 1.12 12.53
CA LEU A 67 -6.93 0.64 11.29
C LEU A 67 -6.01 0.90 10.09
N VAL A 68 -5.43 2.09 9.97
CA VAL A 68 -4.49 2.41 8.87
C VAL A 68 -3.24 1.53 8.92
N LEU A 69 -2.64 1.36 10.10
CA LEU A 69 -1.43 0.53 10.25
C LEU A 69 -1.69 -0.93 9.88
N VAL A 70 -2.81 -1.51 10.34
CA VAL A 70 -3.21 -2.88 10.00
C VAL A 70 -3.43 -3.01 8.49
N ALA A 71 -4.11 -2.03 7.86
CA ALA A 71 -4.38 -2.01 6.43
C ALA A 71 -3.08 -1.91 5.60
N VAL A 72 -2.15 -1.04 5.98
CA VAL A 72 -0.83 -0.90 5.32
C VAL A 72 0.00 -2.17 5.52
N GLY A 73 0.05 -2.71 6.74
CA GLY A 73 0.75 -3.95 7.03
C GLY A 73 0.22 -5.10 6.18
N PHE A 74 -1.10 -5.25 6.08
CA PHE A 74 -1.73 -6.24 5.21
C PHE A 74 -1.33 -6.05 3.73
N ALA A 75 -1.36 -4.81 3.23
CA ALA A 75 -0.99 -4.50 1.85
C ALA A 75 0.47 -4.87 1.52
N LEU A 76 1.40 -4.71 2.47
CA LEU A 76 2.83 -5.00 2.28
C LEU A 76 3.10 -6.49 1.98
N LEU A 77 2.26 -7.41 2.46
CA LEU A 77 2.38 -8.84 2.14
C LEU A 77 2.24 -9.14 0.65
N PHE A 78 1.58 -8.25 -0.09
CA PHE A 78 1.27 -8.45 -1.50
C PHE A 78 2.15 -7.61 -2.43
N VAL A 79 3.12 -6.87 -1.91
CA VAL A 79 4.04 -6.03 -2.69
C VAL A 79 5.32 -6.78 -3.05
N ASP A 80 5.73 -6.69 -4.31
CA ASP A 80 6.99 -7.30 -4.78
C ASP A 80 8.18 -6.31 -4.86
N TYR A 81 7.90 -5.00 -4.85
CA TYR A 81 8.92 -3.96 -5.11
C TYR A 81 9.02 -2.94 -3.98
N THR A 82 10.26 -2.59 -3.61
CA THR A 82 10.54 -1.63 -2.52
C THR A 82 9.88 -0.27 -2.76
N ARG A 83 9.88 0.22 -4.01
CA ARG A 83 9.24 1.49 -4.36
C ARG A 83 7.74 1.49 -4.08
N THR A 84 7.06 0.39 -4.38
CA THR A 84 5.63 0.24 -4.12
C THR A 84 5.35 0.11 -2.62
N ALA A 85 6.23 -0.54 -1.86
CA ALA A 85 6.13 -0.63 -0.41
C ALA A 85 6.27 0.74 0.26
N VAL A 86 7.26 1.54 -0.16
CA VAL A 86 7.42 2.92 0.32
C VAL A 86 6.20 3.76 -0.01
N ARG A 87 5.62 3.63 -1.21
CA ARG A 87 4.37 4.32 -1.56
C ARG A 87 3.22 3.90 -0.65
N ALA A 88 3.06 2.62 -0.37
CA ALA A 88 2.03 2.14 0.56
C ALA A 88 2.21 2.73 1.96
N MET A 89 3.45 2.81 2.46
CA MET A 89 3.76 3.48 3.73
C MET A 89 3.43 4.98 3.71
N LEU A 90 3.76 5.69 2.63
CA LEU A 90 3.44 7.10 2.46
C LEU A 90 1.92 7.34 2.40
N PHE A 91 1.18 6.49 1.68
CA PHE A 91 -0.28 6.53 1.67
C PHE A 91 -0.88 6.26 3.05
N GLY A 92 -0.28 5.35 3.83
CA GLY A 92 -0.61 5.15 5.23
C GLY A 92 -0.42 6.41 6.07
N LEU A 93 0.73 7.07 5.95
CA LEU A 93 1.02 8.32 6.64
C LEU A 93 -0.01 9.41 6.29
N VAL A 94 -0.36 9.54 5.01
CA VAL A 94 -1.40 10.46 4.55
C VAL A 94 -2.76 10.09 5.15
N GLY A 95 -3.12 8.81 5.20
CA GLY A 95 -4.34 8.33 5.84
C GLY A 95 -4.43 8.72 7.32
N ILE A 96 -3.34 8.53 8.08
CA ILE A 96 -3.25 8.95 9.49
C ILE A 96 -3.42 10.46 9.61
N ALA A 97 -2.76 11.26 8.76
CA ALA A 97 -2.91 12.72 8.78
C ALA A 97 -4.34 13.16 8.45
N LEU A 98 -5.01 12.49 7.50
CA LEU A 98 -6.41 12.75 7.17
C LEU A 98 -7.33 12.43 8.34
N PHE A 99 -7.16 11.27 8.99
CA PHE A 99 -7.91 10.91 10.19
C PHE A 99 -7.72 11.91 11.32
N ALA A 100 -6.48 12.32 11.60
CA ALA A 100 -6.21 13.38 12.58
C ALA A 100 -7.02 14.64 12.25
N LEU A 101 -6.99 15.10 10.99
CA LEU A 101 -7.72 16.29 10.58
C LEU A 101 -9.23 16.13 10.77
N VAL A 102 -9.81 14.99 10.38
CA VAL A 102 -11.28 14.81 10.45
C VAL A 102 -11.79 14.49 11.85
N ASP A 103 -11.02 13.78 12.68
CA ASP A 103 -11.39 13.45 14.06
C ASP A 103 -11.37 14.69 14.95
N PHE A 104 -10.34 15.54 14.82
CA PHE A 104 -10.26 16.78 15.60
C PHE A 104 -11.19 17.88 15.07
N ALA A 105 -11.58 17.82 13.79
CA ALA A 105 -12.58 18.71 13.20
C ALA A 105 -14.04 18.24 13.39
N ASP A 106 -14.26 17.08 14.03
CA ASP A 106 -15.58 16.51 14.29
C ASP A 106 -16.41 16.25 13.01
N LEU A 107 -15.72 15.88 11.93
CA LEU A 107 -16.30 15.65 10.61
C LEU A 107 -16.71 14.19 10.43
N THR A 108 -17.72 13.75 11.19
CA THR A 108 -18.15 12.36 11.33
C THR A 108 -18.37 11.63 10.00
N VAL A 109 -18.96 12.30 9.00
CA VAL A 109 -19.18 11.71 7.66
C VAL A 109 -17.87 11.30 6.99
N PHE A 110 -16.85 12.16 7.07
CA PHE A 110 -15.54 11.90 6.48
C PHE A 110 -14.76 10.84 7.25
N VAL A 111 -14.90 10.80 8.59
CA VAL A 111 -14.34 9.72 9.42
C VAL A 111 -14.85 8.36 8.96
N TYR A 112 -16.18 8.18 8.86
CA TYR A 112 -16.75 6.91 8.40
C TYR A 112 -16.40 6.58 6.95
N MET A 113 -16.35 7.60 6.08
CA MET A 113 -15.90 7.41 4.70
C MET A 113 -14.46 6.87 4.65
N LEU A 114 -13.53 7.46 5.42
CA LEU A 114 -12.14 6.99 5.49
C LEU A 114 -12.04 5.57 6.08
N ARG A 115 -12.84 5.25 7.11
CA ARG A 115 -12.90 3.90 7.71
C ARG A 115 -13.29 2.81 6.71
N ILE A 116 -14.05 3.15 5.67
CA ILE A 116 -14.44 2.23 4.60
C ILE A 116 -13.39 2.20 3.49
N ILE A 117 -12.89 3.38 3.09
CA ILE A 117 -11.98 3.53 1.95
C ILE A 117 -10.59 2.96 2.25
N VAL A 118 -10.05 3.15 3.47
CA VAL A 118 -8.70 2.69 3.82
C VAL A 118 -8.57 1.16 3.72
N PRO A 119 -9.47 0.34 4.31
CA PRO A 119 -9.44 -1.10 4.13
C PRO A 119 -9.67 -1.51 2.68
N LEU A 120 -10.55 -0.82 1.96
CA LEU A 120 -10.81 -1.09 0.54
C LEU A 120 -9.54 -0.93 -0.31
N PHE A 121 -8.78 0.15 -0.11
CA PHE A 121 -7.52 0.35 -0.82
C PHE A 121 -6.46 -0.70 -0.46
N ALA A 122 -6.40 -1.13 0.80
CA ALA A 122 -5.51 -2.22 1.19
C ALA A 122 -5.88 -3.54 0.50
N LEU A 123 -7.17 -3.83 0.34
CA LEU A 123 -7.67 -5.01 -0.38
C LEU A 123 -7.42 -4.95 -1.89
N MET A 124 -7.27 -3.77 -2.49
CA MET A 124 -6.90 -3.65 -3.90
C MET A 124 -5.51 -4.21 -4.21
N MET A 125 -4.60 -4.29 -3.22
CA MET A 125 -3.26 -4.83 -3.43
C MET A 125 -3.23 -6.33 -3.75
N PRO A 126 -3.86 -7.22 -2.96
CA PRO A 126 -3.99 -8.63 -3.36
C PRO A 126 -4.81 -8.80 -4.66
N VAL A 127 -5.86 -8.00 -4.87
CA VAL A 127 -6.65 -8.04 -6.12
C VAL A 127 -5.77 -7.73 -7.33
N ASN A 128 -4.95 -6.68 -7.27
CA ASN A 128 -4.02 -6.32 -8.33
C ASN A 128 -2.93 -7.37 -8.54
N ARG A 129 -2.44 -8.00 -7.46
CA ARG A 129 -1.47 -9.10 -7.55
C ARG A 129 -2.07 -10.29 -8.29
N ILE A 130 -3.30 -10.67 -7.95
CA ILE A 130 -4.03 -11.78 -8.58
C ILE A 130 -4.32 -11.45 -10.05
N ALA A 131 -4.87 -10.26 -10.34
CA ALA A 131 -5.21 -9.83 -11.70
C ALA A 131 -3.99 -9.75 -12.63
N ASN A 132 -2.84 -9.25 -12.14
CA ASN A 132 -1.60 -9.24 -12.91
C ASN A 132 -0.97 -10.63 -13.03
N GLY A 133 -1.16 -11.51 -12.03
CA GLY A 133 -0.77 -12.92 -12.08
C GLY A 133 -1.55 -13.75 -13.11
N PHE A 134 -2.77 -13.34 -13.47
CA PHE A 134 -3.57 -13.98 -14.52
C PHE A 134 -3.14 -13.62 -15.96
N ARG A 135 -2.15 -12.74 -16.18
CA ARG A 135 -1.62 -12.43 -17.53
C ARG A 135 -0.71 -13.53 -18.11
N ILE A 136 -0.79 -14.77 -17.62
CA ILE A 136 0.07 -15.90 -18.02
C ILE A 136 -0.51 -16.71 -19.22
N PHE A 137 -1.61 -16.26 -19.83
CA PHE A 137 -2.11 -16.80 -21.11
C PHE A 137 -2.16 -15.77 -22.24
N ALA A 138 -1.08 -15.02 -22.47
CA ALA A 138 -0.89 -14.24 -23.69
C ALA A 138 0.58 -14.31 -24.14
#